data_AF-A0A0D8Y8Y0-F1
#
_entry.id   AF-A0A0D8Y8Y0-F1
#
_cell.length_a   1.000
_cell.length_b   1.000
_cell.length_c   1.000
_cell.angle_alpha   90.00
_cell.angle_beta   90.00
_cell.angle_gamma   90.00
#
_symmetry.space_group_name_H-M   'P 1'
#
loop_
_entity.id
_entity.type
_entity.pdbx_description
1 polymer ?
#
loop_
_entity_poly.entity_id
_entity_poly.type
_entity_poly.pdbx_seq_one_letter_code
_entity_poly.pdbx_strand_id
1 'polypeptide(L)'
;MSRRVEWWFQQAYLALIPLYPSGYLLIHGFRDNEFWKRLNRSAFPAPEHLKDLVESELDKLGAIKKTRTFVSLTDYGEPCVYGCFMTQPGAELQFPMDVSHACVEQARRLTHNIELDLGLPRYRRKIEVDSKIGSELLSRMILSDAAKMFVVQRQLQIANSGKLFSAPIFGWFAIFGAGYAIVTGLSKVVGTVLGVSIAFTFNALVYYQFYSAYNLYKTKWADEKTVDLGFDYLQGARDYFISKMRFNKMLRVVLGEDGVRNISKNGDVRRWNDQTTMFLGTKSGRRARVALLGVTVVAYPLVSLLCNGPLVNISFPWRYSVENLPERLRVIAEQEYLRFLAAEKRVPKDAVVRHHLAKSIGDYETKAAGSLGVRTGLHLATPFCLKFKDAQEALEYFSQNGVSHIDFLGVKVPVKWNTKLGEELANSFVLSENALHFIFLRDLYAHDGYASFAQRSISWVTWSSFASIFTYWLHKTATIFGGTAMSFATIYTLLISAAWFANKQWYYLYRYIADVHADNVAALSSFQHCEGGKEWYWKQLKRFRILREICPNLRTRISPSGDIKGIPTSIIVRFDQLKDLHAENNELKQVVGGDD
;
A
#
# COMPACT_ATOMS: atom_id res chain seq x y z
N MET A 1 1.13 -22.94 6.19
CA MET A 1 1.12 -21.99 5.04
C MET A 1 1.64 -20.61 5.40
N SER A 2 1.34 -19.97 6.56
CA SER A 2 1.78 -18.58 6.79
C SER A 2 3.29 -18.41 6.78
N ARG A 3 4.05 -19.31 7.43
CA ARG A 3 5.53 -19.33 7.33
C ARG A 3 6.03 -19.42 5.89
N ARG A 4 5.32 -20.18 5.03
CA ARG A 4 5.67 -20.32 3.62
C ARG A 4 5.37 -19.02 2.86
N VAL A 5 4.24 -18.37 3.16
CA VAL A 5 3.84 -17.07 2.56
C VAL A 5 4.74 -15.93 3.04
N GLU A 6 5.02 -15.82 4.34
CA GLU A 6 5.94 -14.84 4.93
C GLU A 6 7.35 -15.02 4.35
N TRP A 7 7.82 -16.27 4.24
CA TRP A 7 9.07 -16.58 3.55
C TRP A 7 9.01 -16.15 2.09
N TRP A 8 7.93 -16.44 1.35
CA TRP A 8 7.76 -15.99 -0.03
C TRP A 8 7.76 -14.46 -0.17
N PHE A 9 7.20 -13.71 0.77
CA PHE A 9 7.27 -12.24 0.75
C PHE A 9 8.68 -11.71 1.01
N GLN A 10 9.44 -12.36 1.90
CA GLN A 10 10.86 -12.05 2.09
C GLN A 10 11.69 -12.40 0.86
N GLN A 11 11.44 -13.57 0.24
CA GLN A 11 12.09 -13.96 -1.01
C GLN A 11 11.70 -13.04 -2.16
N ALA A 12 10.44 -12.60 -2.23
CA ALA A 12 9.98 -11.64 -3.22
C ALA A 12 10.71 -10.30 -3.06
N TYR A 13 10.90 -9.83 -1.83
CA TYR A 13 11.69 -8.63 -1.57
C TYR A 13 13.16 -8.82 -1.98
N LEU A 14 13.79 -9.96 -1.64
CA LEU A 14 15.15 -10.27 -2.07
C LEU A 14 15.28 -10.36 -3.59
N ALA A 15 14.25 -10.84 -4.29
CA ALA A 15 14.20 -10.89 -5.74
C ALA A 15 14.17 -9.50 -6.40
N LEU A 16 13.74 -8.45 -5.68
CA LEU A 16 13.81 -7.06 -6.16
C LEU A 16 15.25 -6.52 -6.21
N ILE A 17 16.15 -7.07 -5.39
CA ILE A 17 17.55 -6.63 -5.32
C ILE A 17 18.25 -6.81 -6.68
N PRO A 18 18.22 -8.00 -7.33
CA PRO A 18 18.81 -8.15 -8.65
C PRO A 18 17.93 -7.62 -9.79
N LEU A 19 16.64 -7.34 -9.57
CA LEU A 19 15.69 -7.01 -10.64
C LEU A 19 16.07 -5.73 -11.40
N TYR A 20 16.31 -4.62 -10.69
CA TYR A 20 16.72 -3.37 -11.33
C TYR A 20 18.09 -3.49 -12.02
N PRO A 21 19.16 -4.00 -11.37
CA PRO A 21 20.44 -4.25 -12.03
C PRO A 21 20.32 -5.11 -13.29
N SER A 22 19.53 -6.18 -13.25
CA SER A 22 19.32 -7.06 -14.40
C SER A 22 18.60 -6.32 -15.53
N GLY A 23 17.52 -5.59 -15.22
CA GLY A 23 16.81 -4.76 -16.20
C GLY A 23 17.70 -3.66 -16.79
N TYR A 24 18.50 -3.00 -15.97
CA TYR A 24 19.46 -1.98 -16.38
C TYR A 24 20.50 -2.57 -17.34
N LEU A 25 21.11 -3.70 -17.00
CA LEU A 25 22.06 -4.40 -17.88
C LEU A 25 21.40 -4.92 -19.17
N LEU A 26 20.15 -5.38 -19.11
CA LEU A 26 19.41 -5.82 -20.29
C LEU A 26 19.17 -4.66 -21.26
N ILE A 27 18.68 -3.51 -20.76
CA ILE A 27 18.44 -2.32 -21.59
C ILE A 27 19.75 -1.79 -22.19
N HIS A 28 20.81 -1.74 -21.38
CA HIS A 28 22.10 -1.22 -21.82
C HIS A 28 22.93 -2.22 -22.65
N GLY A 29 22.62 -3.52 -22.57
CA GLY A 29 23.35 -4.61 -23.22
C GLY A 29 22.68 -5.21 -24.46
N PHE A 30 21.34 -5.18 -24.56
CA PHE A 30 20.58 -5.81 -25.66
C PHE A 30 19.78 -4.79 -26.50
N ARG A 31 20.38 -3.64 -26.79
CA ARG A 31 19.77 -2.50 -27.51
C ARG A 31 19.58 -2.70 -29.02
N ASP A 32 20.22 -3.70 -29.60
CA ASP A 32 20.21 -3.95 -31.06
C ASP A 32 19.02 -4.84 -31.50
N ASN A 33 18.31 -5.47 -30.54
CA ASN A 33 17.13 -6.29 -30.83
C ASN A 33 15.91 -5.43 -31.17
N GLU A 34 15.11 -5.86 -32.16
CA GLU A 34 13.90 -5.15 -32.61
C GLU A 34 12.90 -4.83 -31.50
N PHE A 35 12.84 -5.69 -30.48
CA PHE A 35 11.98 -5.50 -29.30
C PHE A 35 12.31 -4.22 -28.51
N TRP A 36 13.57 -3.77 -28.51
CA TRP A 36 14.05 -2.60 -27.79
C TRP A 36 14.25 -1.35 -28.67
N LYS A 37 13.86 -1.40 -29.96
CA LYS A 37 13.81 -0.22 -30.86
C LYS A 37 12.91 0.93 -30.33
N ARG A 38 12.12 0.70 -29.27
CA ARG A 38 11.36 1.70 -28.51
C ARG A 38 12.21 2.53 -27.52
N LEU A 39 13.54 2.46 -27.59
CA LEU A 39 14.50 3.30 -26.85
C LEU A 39 14.46 4.77 -27.30
N ASN A 40 13.27 5.40 -27.30
CA ASN A 40 13.02 6.82 -27.59
C ASN A 40 13.86 7.41 -28.74
N ARG A 41 14.16 6.59 -29.74
CA ARG A 41 14.87 6.99 -30.95
C ARG A 41 13.90 7.81 -31.79
N SER A 42 14.39 8.91 -32.34
CA SER A 42 13.66 9.63 -33.35
C SER A 42 13.51 8.76 -34.60
N ALA A 43 12.46 9.02 -35.39
CA ALA A 43 12.26 8.36 -36.68
C ALA A 43 13.34 8.76 -37.71
N PHE A 44 14.05 9.87 -37.48
CA PHE A 44 15.06 10.38 -38.38
C PHE A 44 16.45 9.76 -38.10
N PRO A 45 17.17 9.31 -39.14
CA PRO A 45 18.54 8.83 -38.98
C PRO A 45 19.50 9.98 -38.66
N ALA A 46 20.56 9.69 -37.92
CA ALA A 46 21.62 10.66 -37.66
C ALA A 46 22.37 11.00 -38.96
N PRO A 47 22.58 12.29 -39.27
CA PRO A 47 23.26 12.71 -40.48
C PRO A 47 24.78 12.45 -40.42
N GLU A 48 25.39 12.25 -41.57
CA GLU A 48 26.78 11.79 -41.72
C GLU A 48 27.78 12.77 -41.10
N HIS A 49 27.59 14.08 -41.27
CA HIS A 49 28.46 15.08 -40.62
C HIS A 49 28.48 14.98 -39.08
N LEU A 50 27.39 14.51 -38.45
CA LEU A 50 27.34 14.31 -37.01
C LEU A 50 28.08 13.04 -36.61
N LYS A 51 28.05 11.99 -37.45
CA LYS A 51 28.83 10.77 -37.25
C LYS A 51 30.32 11.08 -37.38
N ASP A 52 30.72 11.81 -38.42
CA ASP A 52 32.09 12.25 -38.64
C ASP A 52 32.61 13.09 -37.45
N LEU A 53 31.77 13.99 -36.93
CA LEU A 53 32.10 14.76 -35.72
C LEU A 53 32.31 13.85 -34.50
N VAL A 54 31.42 12.89 -34.27
CA VAL A 54 31.54 11.92 -33.17
C VAL A 54 32.81 11.08 -33.30
N GLU A 55 33.16 10.64 -34.51
CA GLU A 55 34.39 9.90 -34.76
C GLU A 55 35.63 10.77 -34.48
N SER A 56 35.64 12.02 -34.96
CA SER A 56 36.74 12.96 -34.73
C SER A 56 36.96 13.30 -33.24
N GLU A 57 35.89 13.34 -32.44
CA GLU A 57 35.97 13.57 -31.00
C GLU A 57 36.33 12.29 -30.23
N LEU A 58 35.89 11.13 -30.70
CA LEU A 58 36.23 9.84 -30.13
C LEU A 58 37.75 9.58 -30.19
N ASP A 59 38.40 9.95 -31.30
CA ASP A 59 39.85 9.80 -31.46
C ASP A 59 40.66 10.59 -30.42
N LYS A 60 40.09 11.69 -29.90
CA LYS A 60 40.72 12.53 -28.86
C LYS A 60 40.68 11.89 -27.46
N LEU A 61 39.94 10.80 -27.24
CA LEU A 61 39.84 10.13 -25.93
C LEU A 61 41.06 9.25 -25.58
N GLY A 62 42.08 9.18 -26.44
CA GLY A 62 43.46 8.80 -26.11
C GLY A 62 43.74 7.36 -25.64
N ALA A 63 42.74 6.54 -25.33
CA ALA A 63 42.95 5.23 -24.68
C ALA A 63 42.05 4.09 -25.14
N ILE A 64 41.20 4.28 -26.16
CA ILE A 64 40.13 3.34 -26.47
C ILE A 64 40.34 2.70 -27.85
N LYS A 65 41.02 1.55 -27.91
CA LYS A 65 41.16 0.77 -29.15
C LYS A 65 39.87 -0.02 -29.43
N LYS A 66 39.19 0.31 -30.54
CA LYS A 66 38.03 -0.40 -31.13
C LYS A 66 36.77 -0.48 -30.24
N THR A 67 36.15 0.66 -29.92
CA THR A 67 34.80 0.69 -29.33
C THR A 67 33.70 0.78 -30.37
N ARG A 68 32.61 0.06 -30.14
CA ARG A 68 31.38 0.18 -30.92
C ARG A 68 30.60 1.40 -30.45
N THR A 69 30.51 2.42 -31.29
CA THR A 69 29.72 3.63 -31.05
C THR A 69 28.56 3.65 -32.02
N PHE A 70 27.34 3.78 -31.50
CA PHE A 70 26.14 3.95 -32.31
C PHE A 70 25.59 5.35 -32.11
N VAL A 71 25.33 6.08 -33.19
CA VAL A 71 24.82 7.46 -33.12
C VAL A 71 23.39 7.46 -33.63
N SER A 72 22.48 7.97 -32.81
CA SER A 72 21.07 8.13 -33.17
C SER A 72 20.55 9.49 -32.72
N LEU A 73 19.37 9.88 -33.24
CA LEU A 73 18.69 11.09 -32.81
C LEU A 73 17.60 10.76 -31.81
N THR A 74 17.27 11.71 -30.95
CA THR A 74 16.15 11.63 -30.01
C THR A 74 15.26 12.87 -30.11
N ASP A 75 13.98 12.67 -29.84
CA ASP A 75 13.01 13.76 -29.76
C ASP A 75 13.11 14.49 -28.40
N TYR A 76 13.91 13.99 -27.45
CA TYR A 76 14.17 14.71 -26.20
C TYR A 76 15.04 15.95 -26.41
N GLY A 77 14.78 16.98 -25.60
CA GLY A 77 15.58 18.20 -25.59
C GLY A 77 17.00 18.08 -25.00
N GLU A 78 17.36 16.92 -24.44
CA GLU A 78 18.69 16.64 -23.88
C GLU A 78 19.30 15.36 -24.46
N PRO A 79 20.63 15.33 -24.65
CA PRO A 79 21.32 14.13 -25.12
C PRO A 79 21.31 13.02 -24.08
N CYS A 80 21.24 11.78 -24.55
CA CYS A 80 21.20 10.58 -23.72
C CYS A 80 22.29 9.59 -24.14
N VAL A 81 22.86 8.88 -23.16
CA VAL A 81 23.82 7.80 -23.40
C VAL A 81 23.22 6.49 -22.91
N TYR A 82 23.20 5.49 -23.79
CA TYR A 82 22.84 4.12 -23.45
C TYR A 82 24.04 3.19 -23.61
N GLY A 83 24.42 2.51 -22.54
CA GLY A 83 25.54 1.58 -22.52
C GLY A 83 26.82 2.26 -22.06
N CYS A 84 27.93 1.57 -22.24
CA CYS A 84 29.26 2.04 -21.86
C CYS A 84 30.30 1.35 -22.74
N PHE A 85 31.40 2.03 -23.02
CA PHE A 85 32.51 1.49 -23.80
C PHE A 85 33.16 0.23 -23.20
N MET A 86 32.96 -0.04 -21.90
CA MET A 86 33.39 -1.28 -21.25
C MET A 86 32.51 -2.49 -21.59
N THR A 87 31.33 -2.28 -22.18
CA THR A 87 30.41 -3.37 -22.55
C THR A 87 30.67 -3.82 -23.98
N GLN A 88 30.51 -5.12 -24.28
CA GLN A 88 30.70 -5.65 -25.64
C GLN A 88 29.87 -4.95 -26.74
N PRO A 89 28.59 -4.57 -26.50
CA PRO A 89 27.79 -3.81 -27.46
C PRO A 89 28.31 -2.37 -27.65
N GLY A 90 29.04 -1.82 -26.68
CA GLY A 90 29.58 -0.46 -26.67
C GLY A 90 28.59 0.59 -26.17
N ALA A 91 28.62 1.81 -26.73
CA ALA A 91 27.74 2.92 -26.31
C ALA A 91 26.89 3.44 -27.47
N GLU A 92 25.63 3.78 -27.19
CA GLU A 92 24.72 4.49 -28.08
C GLU A 92 24.58 5.91 -27.56
N LEU A 93 24.95 6.87 -28.41
CA LEU A 93 24.84 8.30 -28.15
C LEU A 93 23.60 8.81 -28.89
N GLN A 94 22.60 9.22 -28.14
CA GLN A 94 21.39 9.83 -28.67
C GLN A 94 21.49 11.34 -28.53
N PHE A 95 21.48 12.05 -29.66
CA PHE A 95 21.54 13.51 -29.66
C PHE A 95 20.17 14.11 -29.99
N PRO A 96 19.79 15.23 -29.37
CA PRO A 96 18.58 15.95 -29.77
C PRO A 96 18.66 16.41 -31.22
N MET A 97 17.50 16.58 -31.85
CA MET A 97 17.39 17.05 -33.24
C MET A 97 18.15 18.36 -33.51
N ASP A 98 18.26 19.25 -32.52
CA ASP A 98 18.95 20.53 -32.67
C ASP A 98 20.47 20.42 -32.88
N VAL A 99 21.09 19.32 -32.43
CA VAL A 99 22.50 19.00 -32.70
C VAL A 99 22.73 18.58 -34.15
N SER A 100 21.69 18.09 -34.83
CA SER A 100 21.77 17.54 -36.20
C SER A 100 21.70 18.59 -37.33
N HIS A 101 21.34 19.84 -37.02
CA HIS A 101 21.11 20.85 -38.03
C HIS A 101 22.41 21.55 -38.45
N ALA A 102 22.76 21.50 -39.74
CA ALA A 102 23.88 22.25 -40.29
C ALA A 102 23.49 23.69 -40.68
N CYS A 103 22.23 23.90 -41.10
CA CYS A 103 21.74 25.23 -41.50
C CYS A 103 20.24 25.41 -41.24
N VAL A 104 19.77 26.67 -41.29
CA VAL A 104 18.36 27.05 -41.08
C VAL A 104 17.43 26.35 -42.08
N GLU A 105 17.87 26.18 -43.33
CA GLU A 105 17.07 25.54 -44.37
C GLU A 105 16.87 24.04 -44.13
N GLN A 106 17.91 23.35 -43.63
CA GLN A 106 17.82 21.95 -43.25
C GLN A 106 16.90 21.78 -42.03
N ALA A 107 17.00 22.68 -41.05
CA ALA A 107 16.08 22.73 -39.92
C ALA A 107 14.64 22.97 -40.38
N ARG A 108 14.41 23.88 -41.34
CA ARG A 108 13.09 24.20 -41.93
C ARG A 108 12.48 23.01 -42.69
N ARG A 109 13.27 22.29 -43.49
CA ARG A 109 12.81 21.09 -44.23
C ARG A 109 12.39 19.95 -43.32
N LEU A 110 13.14 19.74 -42.23
CA LEU A 110 12.81 18.73 -41.23
C LEU A 110 11.59 19.14 -40.40
N THR A 111 11.51 20.41 -39.98
CA THR A 111 10.43 20.89 -39.09
C THR A 111 9.08 21.10 -39.76
N HIS A 112 8.99 21.21 -41.09
CA HIS A 112 7.72 21.29 -41.82
C HIS A 112 6.77 20.10 -41.56
N ASN A 113 7.31 18.97 -41.09
CA ASN A 113 6.57 17.74 -40.77
C ASN A 113 6.71 17.28 -39.30
N ILE A 114 7.40 18.03 -38.44
CA ILE A 114 7.69 17.59 -37.06
C ILE A 114 6.65 18.15 -36.08
N GLU A 115 5.87 17.25 -35.49
CA GLU A 115 5.29 17.46 -34.17
C GLU A 115 6.46 17.44 -33.17
N LEU A 116 7.01 18.62 -32.84
CA LEU A 116 8.12 18.71 -31.90
C LEU A 116 7.60 18.26 -30.52
N ASP A 117 7.99 17.05 -30.09
CA ASP A 117 7.84 16.63 -28.70
C ASP A 117 8.88 17.39 -27.90
N LEU A 118 8.42 18.36 -27.13
CA LEU A 118 9.28 19.29 -26.41
C LEU A 118 9.85 18.70 -25.11
N GLY A 119 9.86 17.37 -24.99
CA GLY A 119 10.22 16.66 -23.76
C GLY A 119 9.21 16.85 -22.63
N LEU A 120 7.97 17.26 -22.94
CA LEU A 120 6.88 17.40 -21.99
C LEU A 120 5.83 16.31 -22.29
N PRO A 121 5.61 15.34 -21.39
CA PRO A 121 4.95 14.06 -21.67
C PRO A 121 3.45 14.10 -22.07
N ARG A 122 2.90 15.27 -22.43
CA ARG A 122 1.48 15.43 -22.78
C ARG A 122 1.14 16.38 -23.92
N TYR A 123 2.11 17.02 -24.60
CA TYR A 123 1.76 18.13 -25.49
C TYR A 123 2.55 18.12 -26.80
N ARG A 124 1.96 17.50 -27.83
CA ARG A 124 2.34 17.73 -29.22
C ARG A 124 1.52 18.90 -29.75
N ARG A 125 2.17 20.00 -30.11
CA ARG A 125 1.53 21.14 -30.77
C ARG A 125 2.20 21.36 -32.12
N LYS A 126 1.42 21.42 -33.19
CA LYS A 126 1.94 21.83 -34.50
C LYS A 126 2.25 23.32 -34.43
N ILE A 127 3.52 23.67 -34.59
CA ILE A 127 3.98 25.05 -34.70
C ILE A 127 4.04 25.37 -36.19
N GLU A 128 3.34 26.44 -36.62
CA GLU A 128 3.45 26.93 -38.00
C GLU A 128 4.86 27.51 -38.22
N VAL A 129 5.66 26.78 -38.99
CA VAL A 129 7.08 27.05 -39.24
C VAL A 129 7.29 28.36 -40.01
N ASP A 130 6.31 28.78 -40.81
CA ASP A 130 6.37 30.00 -41.64
C ASP A 130 5.98 31.28 -40.90
N SER A 131 5.58 31.18 -39.62
CA SER A 131 5.37 32.35 -38.78
C SER A 131 6.70 33.02 -38.40
N LYS A 132 6.69 34.33 -38.13
CA LYS A 132 7.86 35.06 -37.59
C LYS A 132 8.42 34.35 -36.34
N ILE A 133 7.53 33.84 -35.50
CA ILE A 133 7.83 33.08 -34.28
C ILE A 133 8.48 31.73 -34.60
N GLY A 134 8.00 31.00 -35.62
CA GLY A 134 8.57 29.75 -36.09
C GLY A 134 9.99 29.92 -36.65
N SER A 135 10.20 30.96 -37.47
CA SER A 135 11.54 31.28 -38.00
C SER A 135 12.55 31.66 -36.91
N GLU A 136 12.10 32.38 -35.88
CA GLU A 136 12.93 32.74 -34.72
C GLU A 136 13.18 31.55 -33.79
N LEU A 137 12.25 30.61 -33.69
CA LEU A 137 12.44 29.36 -32.97
C LEU A 137 13.50 28.50 -33.67
N LEU A 138 13.43 28.37 -35.00
CA LEU A 138 14.38 27.60 -35.80
C LEU A 138 15.79 28.18 -35.75
N SER A 139 15.94 29.50 -35.83
CA SER A 139 17.27 30.13 -35.73
C SER A 139 17.92 29.89 -34.37
N ARG A 140 17.12 29.75 -33.30
CA ARG A 140 17.59 29.43 -31.94
C ARG A 140 17.86 27.94 -31.70
N MET A 141 17.44 27.06 -32.62
CA MET A 141 17.78 25.64 -32.60
C MET A 141 19.15 25.35 -33.24
N ILE A 142 19.78 26.31 -33.89
CA ILE A 142 21.10 26.11 -34.49
C ILE A 142 22.18 26.30 -33.43
N LEU A 143 22.96 25.25 -33.22
CA LEU A 143 24.12 25.26 -32.34
C LEU A 143 25.39 25.62 -33.13
N SER A 144 26.30 26.35 -32.50
CA SER A 144 27.65 26.58 -33.04
C SER A 144 28.44 25.27 -33.11
N ASP A 145 29.44 25.20 -33.99
CA ASP A 145 30.26 23.98 -34.12
C ASP A 145 31.00 23.65 -32.82
N ALA A 146 31.47 24.68 -32.10
CA ALA A 146 32.04 24.52 -30.76
C ALA A 146 31.02 23.93 -29.75
N ALA A 147 29.75 24.36 -29.81
CA ALA A 147 28.69 23.80 -28.97
C ALA A 147 28.39 22.33 -29.30
N LYS A 148 28.40 21.96 -30.58
CA LYS A 148 28.24 20.56 -31.02
C LYS A 148 29.40 19.70 -30.53
N MET A 149 30.65 20.17 -30.69
CA MET A 149 31.84 19.50 -30.16
C MET A 149 31.75 19.27 -28.64
N PHE A 150 31.36 20.30 -27.88
CA PHE A 150 31.16 20.18 -26.43
C PHE A 150 30.13 19.11 -26.07
N VAL A 151 28.96 19.11 -26.72
CA VAL A 151 27.88 18.15 -26.42
C VAL A 151 28.31 16.72 -26.74
N VAL A 152 28.95 16.51 -27.89
CA VAL A 152 29.48 15.21 -28.31
C VAL A 152 30.50 14.69 -27.31
N GLN A 153 31.49 15.51 -26.97
CA GLN A 153 32.57 15.12 -26.07
C GLN A 153 32.06 14.86 -24.64
N ARG A 154 31.10 15.64 -24.17
CA ARG A 154 30.41 15.40 -22.88
C ARG A 154 29.77 14.01 -22.83
N GLN A 155 29.06 13.59 -23.89
CA GLN A 155 28.43 12.26 -23.91
C GLN A 155 29.46 11.13 -24.02
N LEU A 156 30.54 11.34 -24.78
CA LEU A 156 31.65 10.41 -24.89
C LEU A 156 32.35 10.17 -23.53
N GLN A 157 32.55 11.22 -22.74
CA GLN A 157 33.11 11.11 -21.37
C GLN A 157 32.20 10.30 -20.44
N ILE A 158 30.88 10.47 -20.55
CA ILE A 158 29.89 9.66 -19.80
C ILE A 158 29.97 8.20 -20.23
N ALA A 159 30.01 7.94 -21.54
CA ALA A 159 30.10 6.59 -22.11
C ALA A 159 31.40 5.85 -21.74
N ASN A 160 32.50 6.59 -21.55
CA ASN A 160 33.80 6.03 -21.17
C ASN A 160 33.89 5.67 -19.67
N SER A 161 33.07 6.27 -18.81
CA SER A 161 33.18 6.09 -17.37
C SER A 161 32.39 4.88 -16.86
N GLY A 162 33.08 3.75 -16.67
CA GLY A 162 32.51 2.56 -16.02
C GLY A 162 31.99 2.83 -14.60
N LYS A 163 32.64 3.73 -13.86
CA LYS A 163 32.21 4.15 -12.51
C LYS A 163 30.82 4.79 -12.55
N LEU A 164 30.58 5.67 -13.53
CA LEU A 164 29.27 6.26 -13.73
C LEU A 164 28.26 5.19 -14.13
N PHE A 165 28.61 4.32 -15.09
CA PHE A 165 27.73 3.24 -15.52
C PHE A 165 27.26 2.33 -14.37
N SER A 166 28.15 1.97 -13.43
CA SER A 166 27.85 1.04 -12.34
C SER A 166 27.23 1.68 -11.10
N ALA A 167 27.35 2.99 -10.90
CA ALA A 167 26.88 3.65 -9.68
C ALA A 167 25.37 3.46 -9.39
N PRO A 168 24.45 3.55 -10.37
CA PRO A 168 23.03 3.26 -10.15
C PRO A 168 22.76 1.81 -9.70
N ILE A 169 23.56 0.85 -10.19
CA ILE A 169 23.47 -0.57 -9.84
C ILE A 169 23.87 -0.75 -8.37
N PHE A 170 25.05 -0.24 -7.98
CA PHE A 170 25.52 -0.34 -6.61
C PHE A 170 24.64 0.43 -5.62
N GLY A 171 24.12 1.60 -6.02
CA GLY A 171 23.16 2.35 -5.22
C GLY A 171 21.88 1.55 -4.95
N TRP A 172 21.37 0.82 -5.94
CA TRP A 172 20.20 -0.05 -5.76
C TRP A 172 20.51 -1.20 -4.80
N PHE A 173 21.63 -1.90 -5.00
CA PHE A 173 22.09 -2.98 -4.12
C PHE A 173 22.24 -2.49 -2.66
N ALA A 174 22.86 -1.33 -2.45
CA ALA A 174 23.08 -0.78 -1.11
C ALA A 174 21.75 -0.42 -0.43
N ILE A 175 20.87 0.31 -1.14
CA ILE A 175 19.60 0.79 -0.58
C ILE A 175 18.64 -0.36 -0.31
N PHE A 176 18.42 -1.24 -1.29
CA PHE A 176 17.51 -2.38 -1.11
C PHE A 176 18.10 -3.48 -0.21
N GLY A 177 19.42 -3.66 -0.22
CA GLY A 177 20.14 -4.53 0.70
C GLY A 177 20.02 -4.08 2.16
N ALA A 178 20.29 -2.80 2.46
CA ALA A 178 20.04 -2.23 3.78
C ALA A 178 18.55 -2.28 4.15
N GLY A 179 17.69 -2.07 3.16
CA GLY A 179 16.24 -2.22 3.26
C GLY A 179 15.77 -3.60 3.73
N TYR A 180 16.53 -4.66 3.49
CA TYR A 180 16.20 -5.99 4.00
C TYR A 180 16.29 -6.05 5.53
N ALA A 181 17.25 -5.32 6.14
CA ALA A 181 17.32 -5.19 7.60
C ALA A 181 16.04 -4.53 8.15
N ILE A 182 15.55 -3.49 7.47
CA ILE A 182 14.28 -2.83 7.77
C ILE A 182 13.10 -3.81 7.67
N VAL A 183 13.05 -4.63 6.60
CA VAL A 183 12.05 -5.70 6.47
C VAL A 183 12.12 -6.65 7.65
N THR A 184 13.29 -7.14 8.04
CA THR A 184 13.43 -8.09 9.17
C THR A 184 13.03 -7.49 10.52
N GLY A 185 13.27 -6.20 10.74
CA GLY A 185 12.86 -5.47 11.94
C GLY A 185 11.36 -5.21 11.98
N LEU A 186 10.81 -4.55 10.95
CA LEU A 186 9.40 -4.18 10.89
C LEU A 186 8.47 -5.39 10.77
N SER A 187 8.90 -6.47 10.10
CA SER A 187 8.07 -7.67 9.96
C SER A 187 7.72 -8.30 11.31
N LYS A 188 8.57 -8.11 12.34
CA LYS A 188 8.28 -8.58 13.71
C LYS A 188 7.18 -7.77 14.41
N VAL A 189 6.95 -6.53 13.99
CA VAL A 189 6.06 -5.57 14.65
C VAL A 189 4.71 -5.46 13.93
N VAL A 190 4.74 -5.30 12.60
CA VAL A 190 3.55 -5.05 11.77
C VAL A 190 3.17 -6.24 10.88
N GLY A 191 3.93 -7.34 10.94
CA GLY A 191 3.76 -8.51 10.10
C GLY A 191 4.46 -8.38 8.73
N THR A 192 4.83 -9.52 8.15
CA THR A 192 5.75 -9.58 6.99
C THR A 192 5.24 -8.89 5.74
N VAL A 193 3.95 -9.00 5.43
CA VAL A 193 3.36 -8.39 4.21
C VAL A 193 3.40 -6.86 4.28
N LEU A 194 2.98 -6.30 5.42
CA LEU A 194 3.02 -4.85 5.67
C LEU A 194 4.46 -4.36 5.80
N GLY A 195 5.33 -5.08 6.50
CA GLY A 195 6.75 -4.77 6.62
C GLY A 195 7.46 -4.67 5.27
N VAL A 196 7.25 -5.65 4.39
CA VAL A 196 7.79 -5.65 3.01
C VAL A 196 7.24 -4.48 2.19
N SER A 197 5.94 -4.20 2.27
CA SER A 197 5.32 -3.11 1.49
C SER A 197 5.84 -1.73 1.92
N ILE A 198 5.99 -1.51 3.24
CA ILE A 198 6.53 -0.27 3.80
C ILE A 198 8.00 -0.12 3.40
N ALA A 199 8.80 -1.18 3.56
CA ALA A 199 10.22 -1.15 3.20
C ALA A 199 10.42 -0.90 1.70
N PHE A 200 9.66 -1.59 0.83
CA PHE A 200 9.70 -1.36 -0.62
C PHE A 200 9.43 0.10 -0.97
N THR A 201 8.34 0.66 -0.43
CA THR A 201 7.93 2.04 -0.72
C THR A 201 9.01 3.03 -0.24
N PHE A 202 9.51 2.85 0.98
CA PHE A 202 10.56 3.69 1.52
C PHE A 202 11.85 3.62 0.70
N ASN A 203 12.33 2.42 0.36
CA ASN A 203 13.57 2.23 -0.39
C ASN A 203 13.45 2.71 -1.84
N ALA A 204 12.29 2.54 -2.48
CA ALA A 204 12.02 3.10 -3.81
C ALA A 204 12.09 4.64 -3.79
N LEU A 205 11.56 5.28 -2.74
CA LEU A 205 11.65 6.74 -2.56
C LEU A 205 13.09 7.22 -2.33
N VAL A 206 13.84 6.51 -1.47
CA VAL A 206 15.26 6.81 -1.22
C VAL A 206 16.07 6.64 -2.50
N TYR A 207 15.84 5.55 -3.24
CA TYR A 207 16.51 5.31 -4.52
C TYR A 207 16.17 6.38 -5.56
N TYR A 208 14.91 6.81 -5.65
CA TYR A 208 14.50 7.88 -6.54
C TYR A 208 15.25 9.19 -6.23
N GLN A 209 15.39 9.55 -4.96
CA GLN A 209 16.17 10.72 -4.54
C GLN A 209 17.67 10.56 -4.88
N PHE A 210 18.25 9.40 -4.56
CA PHE A 210 19.63 9.07 -4.91
C PHE A 210 19.87 9.18 -6.42
N TYR A 211 19.02 8.55 -7.24
CA TYR A 211 19.15 8.53 -8.69
C TYR A 211 19.01 9.93 -9.30
N SER A 212 18.10 10.76 -8.77
CA SER A 212 17.97 12.17 -9.16
C SER A 212 19.23 12.98 -8.84
N ALA A 213 19.78 12.84 -7.62
CA ALA A 213 21.01 13.52 -7.22
C ALA A 213 22.23 13.03 -8.02
N TYR A 214 22.29 11.72 -8.26
CA TYR A 214 23.32 11.08 -9.06
C TYR A 214 23.30 11.57 -10.51
N ASN A 215 22.14 11.69 -11.16
CA ASN A 215 22.06 12.21 -12.52
C ASN A 215 22.50 13.68 -12.64
N LEU A 216 22.25 14.49 -11.61
CA LEU A 216 22.76 15.86 -11.54
C LEU A 216 24.29 15.86 -11.40
N TYR A 217 24.83 15.06 -10.49
CA TYR A 217 26.27 14.90 -10.32
C TYR A 217 26.96 14.40 -11.60
N LYS A 218 26.41 13.35 -12.23
CA LYS A 218 26.88 12.77 -13.50
C LYS A 218 26.99 13.84 -14.59
N THR A 219 25.97 14.67 -14.72
CA THR A 219 25.93 15.77 -15.69
C THR A 219 27.01 16.80 -15.40
N LYS A 220 27.06 17.31 -14.16
CA LYS A 220 28.04 18.31 -13.75
C LYS A 220 29.48 17.83 -13.92
N TRP A 221 29.76 16.60 -13.52
CA TRP A 221 31.06 15.97 -13.67
C TRP A 221 31.49 15.88 -15.15
N ALA A 222 30.56 15.52 -16.05
CA ALA A 222 30.83 15.43 -17.47
C ALA A 222 31.06 16.81 -18.09
N ASP A 223 30.30 17.83 -17.67
CA ASP A 223 30.48 19.21 -18.11
C ASP A 223 31.87 19.73 -17.71
N GLU A 224 32.25 19.59 -16.44
CA GLU A 224 33.58 19.98 -15.93
C GLU A 224 34.70 19.25 -16.68
N LYS A 225 34.60 17.93 -16.84
CA LYS A 225 35.62 17.14 -17.56
C LYS A 225 35.78 17.52 -19.02
N THR A 226 34.70 17.95 -19.68
CA THR A 226 34.75 18.35 -21.08
C THR A 226 35.35 19.74 -21.23
N VAL A 227 35.00 20.66 -20.34
CA VAL A 227 35.55 22.01 -20.30
C VAL A 227 37.06 21.99 -20.01
N ASP A 228 37.53 21.07 -19.17
CA ASP A 228 38.96 20.91 -18.84
C ASP A 228 39.84 20.51 -20.06
N LEU A 229 39.24 20.06 -21.17
CA LEU A 229 39.99 19.64 -22.37
C LEU A 229 40.58 20.82 -23.16
N GLY A 230 40.03 22.03 -23.02
CA GLY A 230 40.56 23.22 -23.70
C GLY A 230 39.57 24.36 -23.86
N PHE A 231 40.09 25.50 -24.33
CA PHE A 231 39.32 26.74 -24.49
C PHE A 231 38.12 26.60 -25.44
N ASP A 232 38.28 25.82 -26.53
CA ASP A 232 37.21 25.60 -27.51
C ASP A 232 36.00 24.90 -26.89
N TYR A 233 36.21 23.95 -25.97
CA TYR A 233 35.13 23.26 -25.25
C TYR A 233 34.48 24.16 -24.20
N LEU A 234 35.24 25.04 -23.55
CA LEU A 234 34.68 26.06 -22.65
C LEU A 234 33.77 27.03 -23.42
N GLN A 235 34.21 27.50 -24.58
CA GLN A 235 33.41 28.37 -25.44
C GLN A 235 32.17 27.62 -25.96
N GLY A 236 32.33 26.38 -26.39
CA GLY A 236 31.23 25.50 -26.79
C GLY A 236 30.19 25.28 -25.69
N ALA A 237 30.62 25.08 -24.43
CA ALA A 237 29.73 24.97 -23.28
C ALA A 237 28.89 26.25 -23.08
N ARG A 238 29.54 27.43 -23.14
CA ARG A 238 28.85 28.72 -23.02
C ARG A 238 27.81 28.89 -24.12
N ASP A 239 28.20 28.64 -25.37
CA ASP A 239 27.32 28.75 -26.53
C ASP A 239 26.13 27.79 -26.42
N TYR A 240 26.37 26.54 -26.01
CA TYR A 240 25.34 25.54 -25.81
C TYR A 240 24.32 25.96 -24.75
N PHE A 241 24.77 26.32 -23.54
CA PHE A 241 23.86 26.69 -22.44
C PHE A 241 23.10 28.00 -22.74
N ILE A 242 23.75 28.99 -23.36
CA ILE A 242 23.08 30.23 -23.79
C ILE A 242 21.99 29.91 -24.82
N SER A 243 22.30 29.07 -25.81
CA SER A 243 21.35 28.69 -26.86
C SER A 243 20.17 27.92 -26.29
N LYS A 244 20.40 26.93 -25.42
CA LYS A 244 19.33 26.18 -24.73
C LYS A 244 18.47 27.08 -23.84
N MET A 245 19.05 28.01 -23.08
CA MET A 245 18.27 28.96 -22.28
C MET A 245 17.40 29.88 -23.16
N ARG A 246 17.95 30.38 -24.26
CA ARG A 246 17.21 31.23 -25.22
C ARG A 246 16.08 30.46 -25.91
N PHE A 247 16.34 29.20 -26.26
CA PHE A 247 15.35 28.29 -26.83
C PHE A 247 14.23 28.02 -25.83
N ASN A 248 14.54 27.58 -24.60
CA ASN A 248 13.53 27.28 -23.57
C ASN A 248 12.70 28.51 -23.17
N LYS A 249 13.32 29.71 -23.11
CA LYS A 249 12.58 30.96 -22.89
C LYS A 249 11.61 31.26 -24.03
N MET A 250 12.00 31.01 -25.28
CA MET A 250 11.10 31.18 -26.41
C MET A 250 9.98 30.15 -26.37
N LEU A 251 10.32 28.91 -26.04
CA LEU A 251 9.38 27.81 -25.91
C LEU A 251 8.33 28.08 -24.85
N ARG A 252 8.73 28.69 -23.73
CA ARG A 252 7.80 29.17 -22.71
C ARG A 252 6.77 30.15 -23.26
N VAL A 253 7.17 31.06 -24.17
CA VAL A 253 6.26 32.03 -24.79
C VAL A 253 5.33 31.32 -25.78
N VAL A 254 5.89 30.47 -26.65
CA VAL A 254 5.13 29.72 -27.68
C VAL A 254 4.08 28.80 -27.06
N LEU A 255 4.41 28.17 -25.93
CA LEU A 255 3.49 27.28 -25.20
C LEU A 255 2.45 28.02 -24.35
N GLY A 256 2.53 29.35 -24.19
CA GLY A 256 1.57 30.13 -23.41
C GLY A 256 1.51 29.70 -21.94
N GLU A 257 0.30 29.45 -21.43
CA GLU A 257 0.08 29.03 -20.03
C GLU A 257 0.83 27.75 -19.66
N ASP A 258 0.88 26.78 -20.58
CA ASP A 258 1.59 25.51 -20.37
C ASP A 258 3.11 25.72 -20.28
N GLY A 259 3.63 26.65 -21.07
CA GLY A 259 5.02 27.09 -21.00
C GLY A 259 5.33 27.71 -19.65
N VAL A 260 4.47 28.59 -19.14
CA VAL A 260 4.62 29.23 -17.82
C VAL A 260 4.55 28.20 -16.68
N ARG A 261 3.75 27.15 -16.84
CA ARG A 261 3.63 26.06 -15.86
C ARG A 261 4.87 25.19 -15.81
N ASN A 262 5.42 24.83 -16.97
CA ASN A 262 6.46 23.82 -17.10
C ASN A 262 7.89 24.39 -17.21
N ILE A 263 8.06 25.67 -17.56
CA ILE A 263 9.37 26.30 -17.78
C ILE A 263 9.50 27.57 -16.92
N SER A 264 10.60 27.70 -16.19
CA SER A 264 10.90 28.84 -15.32
C SER A 264 11.25 30.11 -16.13
N LYS A 265 11.45 31.27 -15.45
CA LYS A 265 11.77 32.54 -16.15
C LYS A 265 13.18 32.55 -16.76
N ASN A 266 14.09 31.78 -16.17
CA ASN A 266 15.45 31.59 -16.64
C ASN A 266 15.57 30.50 -17.73
N GLY A 267 14.52 29.69 -17.97
CA GLY A 267 14.51 28.68 -19.04
C GLY A 267 14.69 27.23 -18.55
N ASP A 268 14.64 26.98 -17.25
CA ASP A 268 14.75 25.64 -16.68
C ASP A 268 13.39 24.92 -16.69
N VAL A 269 13.41 23.61 -16.94
CA VAL A 269 12.21 22.77 -16.86
C VAL A 269 11.86 22.51 -15.39
N ARG A 270 10.61 22.79 -15.01
CA ARG A 270 10.09 22.58 -13.65
C ARG A 270 9.70 21.12 -13.44
N ARG A 271 10.27 20.46 -12.42
CA ARG A 271 9.94 19.08 -12.07
C ARG A 271 8.59 19.00 -11.36
N TRP A 272 7.95 17.82 -11.38
CA TRP A 272 6.65 17.60 -10.73
C TRP A 272 6.64 18.01 -9.25
N ASN A 273 7.73 17.73 -8.52
CA ASN A 273 7.83 18.11 -7.11
C ASN A 273 7.79 19.64 -6.95
N ASP A 274 8.44 20.39 -7.84
CA ASP A 274 8.46 21.86 -7.78
C ASP A 274 7.10 22.44 -8.16
N GLN A 275 6.47 21.89 -9.20
CA GLN A 275 5.12 22.28 -9.62
C GLN A 275 4.09 22.03 -8.51
N THR A 276 4.16 20.86 -7.88
CA THR A 276 3.23 20.47 -6.81
C THR A 276 3.53 21.25 -5.54
N THR A 277 4.80 21.48 -5.20
CA THR A 277 5.19 22.32 -4.05
C THR A 277 4.72 23.76 -4.22
N MET A 278 4.87 24.34 -5.42
CA MET A 278 4.32 25.66 -5.73
C MET A 278 2.80 25.67 -5.58
N PHE A 279 2.10 24.67 -6.12
CA PHE A 279 0.64 24.54 -5.94
C PHE A 279 0.25 24.46 -4.47
N LEU A 280 0.90 23.61 -3.67
CA LEU A 280 0.64 23.47 -2.23
C LEU A 280 0.91 24.77 -1.44
N GLY A 281 1.79 25.63 -1.95
CA GLY A 281 2.04 26.97 -1.43
C GLY A 281 0.89 27.97 -1.66
N THR A 282 0.07 27.77 -2.70
CA THR A 282 -1.06 28.66 -3.05
C THR A 282 -2.22 28.57 -2.04
N LYS A 283 -3.14 29.55 -2.08
CA LYS A 283 -4.38 29.50 -1.27
C LYS A 283 -5.19 28.23 -1.55
N SER A 284 -5.31 27.83 -2.82
CA SER A 284 -6.04 26.63 -3.24
C SER A 284 -5.34 25.34 -2.78
N GLY A 285 -4.02 25.26 -2.89
CA GLY A 285 -3.26 24.11 -2.38
C GLY A 285 -3.30 23.97 -0.86
N ARG A 286 -3.30 25.09 -0.13
CA ARG A 286 -3.55 25.08 1.33
C ARG A 286 -4.93 24.52 1.66
N ARG A 287 -5.98 24.97 0.97
CA ARG A 287 -7.34 24.45 1.12
C ARG A 287 -7.40 22.96 0.79
N ALA A 288 -6.75 22.52 -0.29
CA ALA A 288 -6.70 21.11 -0.68
C ALA A 288 -6.04 20.23 0.39
N ARG A 289 -4.95 20.67 1.02
CA ARG A 289 -4.33 19.93 2.14
C ARG A 289 -5.26 19.83 3.34
N VAL A 290 -5.88 20.94 3.75
CA VAL A 290 -6.82 20.95 4.87
C VAL A 290 -8.03 20.07 4.57
N ALA A 291 -8.55 20.12 3.35
CA ALA A 291 -9.65 19.28 2.90
C ALA A 291 -9.27 17.80 2.92
N LEU A 292 -8.08 17.42 2.42
CA LEU A 292 -7.59 16.04 2.46
C LEU A 292 -7.51 15.53 3.90
N LEU A 293 -6.88 16.30 4.79
CA LEU A 293 -6.77 15.94 6.21
C LEU A 293 -8.15 15.84 6.89
N GLY A 294 -9.05 16.79 6.62
CA GLY A 294 -10.41 16.79 7.16
C GLY A 294 -11.24 15.59 6.67
N VAL A 295 -11.14 15.26 5.38
CA VAL A 295 -11.80 14.08 4.81
C VAL A 295 -11.29 12.80 5.48
N THR A 296 -9.99 12.68 5.72
CA THR A 296 -9.41 11.50 6.40
C THR A 296 -9.97 11.31 7.82
N VAL A 297 -10.19 12.40 8.55
CA VAL A 297 -10.76 12.37 9.90
C VAL A 297 -12.23 11.95 9.86
N VAL A 298 -13.02 12.49 8.92
CA VAL A 298 -14.49 12.36 8.94
C VAL A 298 -15.02 11.17 8.14
N ALA A 299 -14.35 10.74 7.07
CA ALA A 299 -14.89 9.76 6.13
C ALA A 299 -15.17 8.40 6.77
N TYR A 300 -14.19 7.81 7.48
CA TYR A 300 -14.37 6.50 8.11
C TYR A 300 -15.48 6.50 9.19
N PRO A 301 -15.50 7.44 10.16
CA PRO A 301 -16.55 7.51 11.17
C PRO A 301 -17.93 7.68 10.55
N LEU A 302 -18.07 8.56 9.56
CA LEU A 302 -19.36 8.82 8.91
C LEU A 302 -19.89 7.55 8.24
N VAL A 303 -19.07 6.87 7.43
CA VAL A 303 -19.47 5.61 6.78
C VAL A 303 -19.73 4.51 7.82
N SER A 304 -18.86 4.36 8.81
CA SER A 304 -18.99 3.34 9.85
C SER A 304 -20.27 3.50 10.68
N LEU A 305 -20.57 4.72 11.14
CA LEU A 305 -21.76 5.02 11.95
C LEU A 305 -23.05 4.88 11.12
N LEU A 306 -23.04 5.32 9.86
CA LEU A 306 -24.18 5.14 8.96
C LEU A 306 -24.46 3.66 8.69
N CYS A 307 -23.42 2.90 8.33
CA CYS A 307 -23.55 1.47 8.03
C CYS A 307 -23.93 0.64 9.27
N ASN A 308 -23.42 0.95 10.46
CA ASN A 308 -23.75 0.22 11.69
C ASN A 308 -24.99 0.76 12.41
N GLY A 309 -25.58 1.87 11.94
CA GLY A 309 -26.74 2.52 12.55
C GLY A 309 -27.92 2.58 11.58
N PRO A 310 -28.27 3.75 11.01
CA PRO A 310 -29.47 3.90 10.18
C PRO A 310 -29.57 2.93 9.00
N LEU A 311 -28.43 2.55 8.41
CA LEU A 311 -28.38 1.65 7.26
C LEU A 311 -28.09 0.19 7.63
N VAL A 312 -28.11 -0.18 8.92
CA VAL A 312 -27.74 -1.53 9.38
C VAL A 312 -28.61 -2.63 8.75
N ASN A 313 -29.89 -2.36 8.51
CA ASN A 313 -30.80 -3.31 7.85
C ASN A 313 -30.34 -3.70 6.43
N ILE A 314 -29.73 -2.77 5.71
CA ILE A 314 -29.24 -2.98 4.35
C ILE A 314 -27.79 -3.47 4.38
N SER A 315 -26.96 -2.84 5.23
CA SER A 315 -25.52 -3.09 5.26
C SER A 315 -25.16 -4.42 5.90
N PHE A 316 -25.97 -4.94 6.83
CA PHE A 316 -25.65 -6.15 7.57
C PHE A 316 -25.77 -7.41 6.70
N PRO A 317 -26.89 -7.67 5.99
CA PRO A 317 -26.98 -8.80 5.07
C PRO A 317 -26.04 -8.68 3.87
N TRP A 318 -25.66 -7.45 3.49
CA TRP A 318 -24.67 -7.22 2.45
C TRP A 318 -23.24 -7.58 2.90
N ARG A 319 -22.89 -7.32 4.16
CA ARG A 319 -21.57 -7.64 4.74
C ARG A 319 -21.42 -9.09 5.18
N TYR A 320 -22.52 -9.70 5.62
CA TYR A 320 -22.50 -11.02 6.23
C TYR A 320 -23.52 -11.94 5.56
N SER A 321 -23.07 -13.14 5.17
CA SER A 321 -23.94 -14.17 4.59
C SER A 321 -24.79 -14.80 5.70
N VAL A 322 -26.04 -14.36 5.81
CA VAL A 322 -26.95 -14.72 6.90
C VAL A 322 -28.28 -15.29 6.40
N GLU A 323 -28.94 -16.07 7.25
CA GLU A 323 -30.32 -16.54 7.12
C GLU A 323 -31.13 -16.23 8.38
N ASN A 324 -32.45 -16.36 8.27
CA ASN A 324 -33.35 -16.19 9.42
C ASN A 324 -33.05 -17.26 10.48
N LEU A 325 -33.19 -16.86 11.74
CA LEU A 325 -32.95 -17.74 12.87
C LEU A 325 -34.04 -18.85 12.93
N PRO A 326 -33.67 -20.14 13.06
CA PRO A 326 -34.62 -21.23 13.25
C PRO A 326 -35.52 -21.04 14.49
N GLU A 327 -36.74 -21.56 14.43
CA GLU A 327 -37.76 -21.35 15.48
C GLU A 327 -37.27 -21.71 16.89
N ARG A 328 -36.59 -22.85 17.03
CA ARG A 328 -35.98 -23.28 18.30
C ARG A 328 -35.08 -22.20 18.90
N LEU A 329 -34.19 -21.65 18.09
CA LEU A 329 -33.23 -20.64 18.53
C LEU A 329 -33.91 -19.29 18.76
N ARG A 330 -34.99 -19.00 18.03
CA ARG A 330 -35.80 -17.79 18.21
C ARG A 330 -36.44 -17.75 19.60
N VAL A 331 -37.01 -18.87 20.05
CA VAL A 331 -37.59 -18.99 21.40
C VAL A 331 -36.53 -18.75 22.48
N ILE A 332 -35.36 -19.38 22.37
CA ILE A 332 -34.26 -19.19 23.33
C ILE A 332 -33.76 -17.74 23.33
N ALA A 333 -33.57 -17.15 22.14
CA ALA A 333 -33.12 -15.77 22.01
C ALA A 333 -34.13 -14.77 22.62
N GLU A 334 -35.43 -15.02 22.48
CA GLU A 334 -36.49 -14.20 23.07
C GLU A 334 -36.52 -14.33 24.60
N GLN A 335 -36.35 -15.53 25.14
CA GLN A 335 -36.25 -15.76 26.58
C GLN A 335 -35.06 -15.00 27.19
N GLU A 336 -33.88 -15.08 26.58
CA GLU A 336 -32.69 -14.37 27.08
C GLU A 336 -32.78 -12.85 26.88
N TYR A 337 -33.44 -12.41 25.81
CA TYR A 337 -33.75 -11.00 25.63
C TYR A 337 -34.67 -10.46 26.74
N LEU A 338 -35.74 -11.18 27.08
CA LEU A 338 -36.63 -10.79 28.18
C LEU A 338 -35.91 -10.81 29.54
N ARG A 339 -35.03 -11.80 29.77
CA ARG A 339 -34.18 -11.86 30.97
C ARG A 339 -33.26 -10.65 31.06
N PHE A 340 -32.61 -10.30 29.96
CA PHE A 340 -31.75 -9.12 29.87
C PHE A 340 -32.53 -7.83 30.16
N LEU A 341 -33.72 -7.66 29.57
CA LEU A 341 -34.56 -6.50 29.84
C LEU A 341 -34.96 -6.41 31.32
N ALA A 342 -35.30 -7.52 31.95
CA ALA A 342 -35.66 -7.57 33.36
C ALA A 342 -34.46 -7.23 34.27
N ALA A 343 -33.28 -7.78 33.98
CA ALA A 343 -32.06 -7.52 34.74
C ALA A 343 -31.62 -6.05 34.65
N GLU A 344 -31.65 -5.47 33.45
CA GLU A 344 -31.24 -4.08 33.18
C GLU A 344 -32.37 -3.06 33.38
N LYS A 345 -33.57 -3.50 33.79
CA LYS A 345 -34.77 -2.67 33.97
C LYS A 345 -35.13 -1.84 32.72
N ARG A 346 -35.06 -2.46 31.53
CA ARG A 346 -35.28 -1.83 30.23
C ARG A 346 -36.64 -2.19 29.63
N VAL A 347 -37.13 -1.31 28.74
CA VAL A 347 -38.36 -1.54 27.97
C VAL A 347 -37.97 -2.01 26.56
N PRO A 348 -38.76 -2.90 25.90
CA PRO A 348 -38.41 -3.41 24.56
C PRO A 348 -38.18 -2.34 23.48
N LYS A 349 -38.80 -1.17 23.62
CA LYS A 349 -38.61 -0.03 22.71
C LYS A 349 -37.19 0.55 22.75
N ASP A 350 -36.47 0.34 23.86
CA ASP A 350 -35.15 0.93 24.08
C ASP A 350 -34.01 0.01 23.61
N ALA A 351 -34.27 -1.29 23.47
CA ALA A 351 -33.27 -2.29 23.09
C ALA A 351 -33.78 -3.16 21.93
N VAL A 352 -33.65 -2.67 20.69
CA VAL A 352 -34.07 -3.41 19.49
C VAL A 352 -32.98 -4.40 19.06
N VAL A 353 -33.32 -5.69 18.94
CA VAL A 353 -32.37 -6.74 18.53
C VAL A 353 -32.93 -7.55 17.37
N ARG A 354 -32.08 -7.87 16.40
CA ARG A 354 -32.38 -8.81 15.32
C ARG A 354 -31.31 -9.90 15.28
N HIS A 355 -31.75 -11.13 15.48
CA HIS A 355 -30.91 -12.31 15.40
C HIS A 355 -31.01 -12.95 14.02
N HIS A 356 -29.85 -13.36 13.51
CA HIS A 356 -29.66 -14.06 12.25
C HIS A 356 -28.75 -15.26 12.51
N LEU A 357 -28.82 -16.26 11.63
CA LEU A 357 -27.88 -17.38 11.64
C LEU A 357 -26.85 -17.19 10.52
N ALA A 358 -25.56 -17.35 10.81
CA ALA A 358 -24.52 -17.32 9.79
C ALA A 358 -24.61 -18.56 8.88
N LYS A 359 -24.46 -18.38 7.56
CA LYS A 359 -24.46 -19.48 6.58
C LYS A 359 -23.11 -20.18 6.45
N SER A 360 -22.03 -19.51 6.82
CA SER A 360 -20.66 -20.03 6.66
C SER A 360 -20.29 -20.95 7.81
N ILE A 361 -19.92 -22.20 7.50
CA ILE A 361 -19.45 -23.19 8.48
C ILE A 361 -18.19 -22.72 9.21
N GLY A 362 -17.37 -21.90 8.55
CA GLY A 362 -16.14 -21.34 9.11
C GLY A 362 -16.34 -20.19 10.09
N ASP A 363 -17.54 -19.62 10.16
CA ASP A 363 -17.85 -18.56 11.11
C ASP A 363 -18.00 -19.16 12.51
N TYR A 364 -17.06 -18.80 13.38
CA TYR A 364 -16.92 -19.42 14.69
C TYR A 364 -17.37 -18.54 15.86
N GLU A 365 -17.52 -17.23 15.63
CA GLU A 365 -17.92 -16.25 16.63
C GLU A 365 -19.07 -15.39 16.10
N THR A 366 -19.89 -14.87 17.00
CA THR A 366 -21.02 -14.01 16.65
C THR A 366 -20.50 -12.75 15.97
N LYS A 367 -21.06 -12.41 14.80
CA LYS A 367 -20.77 -11.15 14.12
C LYS A 367 -21.87 -10.15 14.46
N ALA A 368 -21.49 -8.97 14.91
CA ALA A 368 -22.41 -7.95 15.38
C ALA A 368 -22.26 -6.63 14.60
N ALA A 369 -23.36 -5.92 14.41
CA ALA A 369 -23.37 -4.52 13.99
C ALA A 369 -24.47 -3.74 14.71
N GLY A 370 -24.16 -2.52 15.12
CA GLY A 370 -25.05 -1.70 15.94
C GLY A 370 -24.82 -1.92 17.42
N SER A 371 -25.80 -1.51 18.23
CA SER A 371 -25.75 -1.56 19.69
C SER A 371 -27.16 -1.47 20.25
N LEU A 372 -27.38 -1.98 21.45
CA LEU A 372 -28.63 -1.76 22.20
C LEU A 372 -28.78 -0.29 22.64
N GLY A 373 -27.69 0.45 22.79
CA GLY A 373 -27.71 1.86 23.17
C GLY A 373 -28.15 2.83 22.06
N VAL A 374 -28.56 2.33 20.88
CA VAL A 374 -29.02 3.17 19.76
C VAL A 374 -30.37 2.68 19.22
N ARG A 375 -31.23 3.60 18.77
CA ARG A 375 -32.59 3.30 18.29
C ARG A 375 -32.64 2.37 17.08
N THR A 376 -31.57 2.34 16.28
CA THR A 376 -31.46 1.46 15.11
C THR A 376 -31.28 -0.01 15.50
N GLY A 377 -30.91 -0.24 16.76
CA GLY A 377 -30.77 -1.56 17.36
C GLY A 377 -29.46 -2.27 17.02
N LEU A 378 -29.43 -3.53 17.43
CA LEU A 378 -28.33 -4.46 17.29
C LEU A 378 -28.72 -5.59 16.34
N HIS A 379 -27.84 -5.89 15.38
CA HIS A 379 -27.93 -7.06 14.50
C HIS A 379 -26.85 -8.06 14.87
N LEU A 380 -27.25 -9.29 15.17
CA LEU A 380 -26.36 -10.39 15.53
C LEU A 380 -26.49 -11.52 14.52
N ALA A 381 -25.37 -11.99 13.99
CA ALA A 381 -25.27 -13.20 13.20
C ALA A 381 -24.58 -14.26 14.05
N THR A 382 -25.36 -15.17 14.61
CA THR A 382 -24.85 -16.24 15.46
C THR A 382 -24.06 -17.27 14.63
N PRO A 383 -23.07 -17.94 15.24
CA PRO A 383 -22.24 -18.92 14.53
C PRO A 383 -23.06 -20.06 13.92
N PHE A 384 -22.62 -20.57 12.78
CA PHE A 384 -23.28 -21.66 12.05
C PHE A 384 -23.50 -22.91 12.91
N CYS A 385 -22.62 -23.19 13.88
CA CYS A 385 -22.77 -24.35 14.75
C CYS A 385 -24.04 -24.35 15.62
N LEU A 386 -24.69 -23.22 15.87
CA LEU A 386 -25.91 -23.21 16.67
C LEU A 386 -27.09 -23.91 15.95
N LYS A 387 -26.96 -24.22 14.67
CA LYS A 387 -28.01 -24.84 13.84
C LYS A 387 -28.47 -26.20 14.37
N PHE A 388 -27.54 -27.04 14.82
CA PHE A 388 -27.80 -28.47 15.06
C PHE A 388 -28.36 -28.75 16.46
N LYS A 389 -29.26 -29.72 16.56
CA LYS A 389 -29.79 -30.24 17.83
C LYS A 389 -28.92 -31.35 18.39
N ASP A 390 -28.51 -32.25 17.52
CA ASP A 390 -27.71 -33.42 17.88
C ASP A 390 -26.63 -33.69 16.84
N ALA A 391 -25.75 -34.64 17.18
CA ALA A 391 -24.61 -34.99 16.37
C ALA A 391 -24.99 -35.68 15.06
N GLN A 392 -26.09 -36.42 15.07
CA GLN A 392 -26.57 -37.16 13.93
C GLN A 392 -27.11 -36.20 12.88
N GLU A 393 -27.91 -35.21 13.28
CA GLU A 393 -28.38 -34.12 12.42
C GLU A 393 -27.20 -33.36 11.78
N ALA A 394 -26.14 -33.08 12.56
CA ALA A 394 -24.94 -32.44 12.04
C ALA A 394 -24.25 -33.31 10.98
N LEU A 395 -24.05 -34.60 11.25
CA LEU A 395 -23.42 -35.54 10.31
C LEU A 395 -24.25 -35.75 9.04
N GLU A 396 -25.57 -35.91 9.18
CA GLU A 396 -26.50 -36.03 8.07
C GLU A 396 -26.46 -34.78 7.20
N TYR A 397 -26.48 -33.59 7.81
CA TYR A 397 -26.37 -32.32 7.09
C TYR A 397 -25.07 -32.23 6.29
N PHE A 398 -23.93 -32.57 6.91
CA PHE A 398 -22.63 -32.48 6.23
C PHE A 398 -22.49 -33.51 5.10
N SER A 399 -23.10 -34.69 5.27
CA SER A 399 -23.08 -35.77 4.28
C SER A 399 -24.00 -35.46 3.09
N GLN A 400 -25.24 -35.02 3.34
CA GLN A 400 -26.23 -34.70 2.31
C GLN A 400 -25.82 -33.49 1.47
N ASN A 401 -25.23 -32.46 2.08
CA ASN A 401 -24.76 -31.27 1.36
C ASN A 401 -23.38 -31.45 0.71
N GLY A 402 -22.80 -32.65 0.76
CA GLY A 402 -21.52 -32.97 0.12
C GLY A 402 -20.38 -32.07 0.59
N VAL A 403 -20.36 -31.69 1.88
CA VAL A 403 -19.38 -30.75 2.44
C VAL A 403 -18.01 -31.41 2.50
N SER A 404 -17.25 -31.38 1.41
CA SER A 404 -15.91 -31.97 1.34
C SER A 404 -14.83 -31.13 2.02
N HIS A 405 -15.12 -29.85 2.28
CA HIS A 405 -14.20 -28.92 2.91
C HIS A 405 -14.90 -27.84 3.72
N ILE A 406 -14.21 -27.31 4.73
CA ILE A 406 -14.61 -26.15 5.52
C ILE A 406 -13.65 -25.01 5.20
N ASP A 407 -14.16 -23.86 4.76
CA ASP A 407 -13.36 -22.65 4.65
C ASP A 407 -13.18 -22.03 6.04
N PHE A 408 -12.01 -22.23 6.65
CA PHE A 408 -11.71 -21.75 7.98
C PHE A 408 -10.46 -20.88 7.97
N LEU A 409 -10.60 -19.64 8.43
CA LEU A 409 -9.53 -18.63 8.40
C LEU A 409 -8.91 -18.51 6.99
N GLY A 410 -9.70 -18.54 5.91
CA GLY A 410 -9.23 -18.42 4.53
C GLY A 410 -8.40 -19.62 4.03
N VAL A 411 -8.58 -20.78 4.64
CA VAL A 411 -7.98 -22.05 4.23
C VAL A 411 -9.09 -23.08 4.07
N LYS A 412 -9.15 -23.73 2.91
CA LYS A 412 -10.06 -24.86 2.68
C LYS A 412 -9.51 -26.11 3.37
N VAL A 413 -10.11 -26.47 4.51
CA VAL A 413 -9.76 -27.66 5.29
C VAL A 413 -10.54 -28.85 4.75
N PRO A 414 -9.90 -29.89 4.19
CA PRO A 414 -10.61 -31.06 3.68
C PRO A 414 -11.12 -31.91 4.84
N VAL A 415 -12.41 -32.23 4.88
CA VAL A 415 -13.01 -33.00 5.97
C VAL A 415 -13.61 -34.30 5.43
N LYS A 416 -13.34 -35.41 6.12
CA LYS A 416 -13.96 -36.71 5.87
C LYS A 416 -14.88 -37.06 7.03
N TRP A 417 -16.19 -36.89 6.84
CA TRP A 417 -17.20 -37.04 7.91
C TRP A 417 -17.34 -38.48 8.40
N ASN A 418 -17.16 -39.48 7.52
CA ASN A 418 -17.27 -40.92 7.84
C ASN A 418 -16.08 -41.49 8.63
N THR A 419 -15.35 -40.65 9.36
CA THR A 419 -14.19 -41.06 10.17
C THR A 419 -14.42 -40.67 11.62
N LYS A 420 -13.75 -41.33 12.57
CA LYS A 420 -13.83 -40.97 14.00
C LYS A 420 -13.52 -39.48 14.24
N LEU A 421 -12.56 -38.92 13.50
CA LEU A 421 -12.25 -37.48 13.55
C LEU A 421 -13.37 -36.61 12.98
N GLY A 422 -14.06 -37.07 11.94
CA GLY A 422 -15.23 -36.41 11.36
C GLY A 422 -16.44 -36.41 12.30
N GLU A 423 -16.71 -37.54 12.95
CA GLU A 423 -17.72 -37.67 14.00
C GLU A 423 -17.40 -36.78 15.20
N GLU A 424 -16.15 -36.77 15.66
CA GLU A 424 -15.72 -35.91 16.75
C GLU A 424 -15.80 -34.42 16.40
N LEU A 425 -15.48 -34.07 15.15
CA LEU A 425 -15.65 -32.73 14.64
C LEU A 425 -17.14 -32.34 14.61
N ALA A 426 -18.01 -33.19 14.08
CA ALA A 426 -19.46 -32.95 14.05
C ALA A 426 -20.05 -32.81 15.47
N ASN A 427 -19.62 -33.65 16.42
CA ASN A 427 -19.97 -33.52 17.83
C ASN A 427 -19.61 -32.15 18.42
N SER A 428 -18.50 -31.55 17.97
CA SER A 428 -18.09 -30.21 18.41
C SER A 428 -18.97 -29.08 17.86
N PHE A 429 -19.79 -29.34 16.82
CA PHE A 429 -20.76 -28.40 16.29
C PHE A 429 -22.08 -28.39 17.06
N VAL A 430 -22.34 -29.36 17.93
CA VAL A 430 -23.57 -29.42 18.72
C VAL A 430 -23.37 -28.70 20.05
N LEU A 431 -24.36 -27.96 20.53
CA LEU A 431 -24.34 -27.26 21.82
C LEU A 431 -25.56 -27.63 22.64
N SER A 432 -25.40 -27.73 23.97
CA SER A 432 -26.54 -27.84 24.88
C SER A 432 -27.38 -26.55 24.89
N GLU A 433 -28.62 -26.64 25.36
CA GLU A 433 -29.46 -25.45 25.55
C GLU A 433 -28.81 -24.44 26.50
N ASN A 434 -28.15 -24.90 27.57
CA ASN A 434 -27.39 -24.05 28.49
C ASN A 434 -26.34 -23.20 27.76
N ALA A 435 -25.60 -23.80 26.82
CA ALA A 435 -24.63 -23.07 26.00
C ALA A 435 -25.30 -22.08 25.05
N LEU A 436 -26.48 -22.41 24.50
CA LEU A 436 -27.26 -21.48 23.69
C LEU A 436 -27.73 -20.27 24.49
N HIS A 437 -28.29 -20.49 25.68
CA HIS A 437 -28.70 -19.43 26.62
C HIS A 437 -27.53 -18.49 26.95
N PHE A 438 -26.38 -19.05 27.31
CA PHE A 438 -25.16 -18.28 27.56
C PHE A 438 -24.76 -17.39 26.38
N ILE A 439 -24.73 -17.94 25.15
CA ILE A 439 -24.29 -17.20 23.95
C ILE A 439 -25.20 -16.00 23.68
N PHE A 440 -26.52 -16.20 23.70
CA PHE A 440 -27.47 -15.11 23.46
C PHE A 440 -27.37 -14.02 24.52
N LEU A 441 -27.32 -14.39 25.80
CA LEU A 441 -27.24 -13.40 26.88
C LEU A 441 -25.91 -12.62 26.85
N ARG A 442 -24.80 -13.31 26.64
CA ARG A 442 -23.47 -12.70 26.47
C ARG A 442 -23.46 -11.70 25.33
N ASP A 443 -24.03 -12.03 24.18
CA ASP A 443 -24.01 -11.15 23.01
C ASP A 443 -24.79 -9.86 23.24
N LEU A 444 -25.84 -9.89 24.07
CA LEU A 444 -26.54 -8.68 24.50
C LEU A 444 -25.64 -7.80 25.37
N TYR A 445 -25.00 -8.36 26.40
CA TYR A 445 -24.09 -7.62 27.28
C TYR A 445 -22.86 -7.06 26.55
N ALA A 446 -22.30 -7.81 25.59
CA ALA A 446 -21.14 -7.37 24.80
C ALA A 446 -21.43 -6.14 23.91
N HIS A 447 -22.71 -5.90 23.59
CA HIS A 447 -23.17 -4.85 22.68
C HIS A 447 -24.15 -3.87 23.31
N ASP A 448 -24.23 -3.87 24.64
CA ASP A 448 -25.22 -3.10 25.35
C ASP A 448 -24.98 -1.59 25.25
N GLY A 449 -23.77 -1.15 25.57
CA GLY A 449 -23.43 0.27 25.62
C GLY A 449 -23.14 0.91 24.26
N TYR A 450 -23.36 2.23 24.17
CA TYR A 450 -23.04 3.06 23.00
C TYR A 450 -21.59 2.93 22.52
N ALA A 451 -20.67 2.58 23.41
CA ALA A 451 -19.28 2.30 23.08
C ALA A 451 -19.16 1.20 21.99
N SER A 452 -20.03 0.18 22.00
CA SER A 452 -19.98 -0.90 21.00
C SER A 452 -20.27 -0.41 19.58
N PHE A 453 -21.05 0.67 19.46
CA PHE A 453 -21.36 1.34 18.20
C PHE A 453 -20.29 2.37 17.80
N ALA A 454 -19.84 3.20 18.73
CA ALA A 454 -19.07 4.41 18.39
C ALA A 454 -17.57 4.33 18.70
N GLN A 455 -17.09 3.43 19.57
CA GLN A 455 -15.72 3.48 20.11
C GLN A 455 -14.65 3.44 19.02
N ARG A 456 -14.82 2.59 18.00
CA ARG A 456 -13.87 2.49 16.88
C ARG A 456 -13.89 3.73 15.99
N SER A 457 -15.05 4.37 15.83
CA SER A 457 -15.20 5.62 15.08
C SER A 457 -14.57 6.78 15.84
N ILE A 458 -14.83 6.89 17.15
CA ILE A 458 -14.25 7.90 18.04
C ILE A 458 -12.72 7.76 18.07
N SER A 459 -12.21 6.55 18.28
CA SER A 459 -10.77 6.28 18.30
C SER A 459 -10.11 6.65 16.96
N TRP A 460 -10.73 6.34 15.82
CA TRP A 460 -10.24 6.80 14.52
C TRP A 460 -10.17 8.32 14.44
N VAL A 461 -11.24 9.05 14.80
CA VAL A 461 -11.24 10.52 14.80
C VAL A 461 -10.08 11.06 15.63
N THR A 462 -9.89 10.54 16.84
CA THR A 462 -8.81 10.98 17.74
C THR A 462 -7.44 10.78 17.11
N TRP A 463 -7.11 9.56 16.70
CA TRP A 463 -5.78 9.24 16.16
C TRP A 463 -5.51 9.93 14.81
N SER A 464 -6.50 9.99 13.93
CA SER A 464 -6.36 10.67 12.63
C SER A 464 -6.29 12.19 12.77
N SER A 465 -6.93 12.78 13.79
CA SER A 465 -6.81 14.21 14.09
C SER A 465 -5.40 14.55 14.56
N PHE A 466 -4.84 13.77 15.51
CA PHE A 466 -3.45 13.94 15.92
C PHE A 466 -2.49 13.77 14.72
N ALA A 467 -2.64 12.69 13.96
CA ALA A 467 -1.85 12.46 12.75
C ALA A 467 -1.94 13.62 11.76
N SER A 468 -3.12 14.21 11.57
CA SER A 468 -3.34 15.34 10.68
C SER A 468 -2.69 16.63 11.18
N ILE A 469 -2.82 16.93 12.47
CA ILE A 469 -2.17 18.09 13.12
C ILE A 469 -0.65 17.96 13.03
N PHE A 470 -0.10 16.80 13.37
CA PHE A 470 1.34 16.55 13.27
C PHE A 470 1.84 16.55 11.83
N THR A 471 1.06 16.03 10.88
CA THR A 471 1.40 16.11 9.46
C THR A 471 1.51 17.56 9.02
N TYR A 472 0.53 18.39 9.38
CA TYR A 472 0.52 19.81 9.02
C TYR A 472 1.65 20.58 9.70
N TRP A 473 1.90 20.31 10.98
CA TRP A 473 2.97 20.95 11.75
C TRP A 473 4.35 20.55 11.23
N LEU A 474 4.68 19.25 11.17
CA LEU A 474 5.98 18.75 10.73
C LEU A 474 6.28 19.16 9.28
N HIS A 475 5.29 19.14 8.39
CA HIS A 475 5.50 19.62 7.03
C HIS A 475 5.87 21.11 6.97
N LYS A 476 5.40 21.93 7.92
CA LYS A 476 5.67 23.37 7.98
C LYS A 476 6.96 23.70 8.74
N THR A 477 7.31 22.95 9.79
CA THR A 477 8.45 23.25 10.68
C THR A 477 9.70 22.43 10.41
N ALA A 478 9.60 21.22 9.85
CA ALA A 478 10.75 20.36 9.68
C ALA A 478 11.63 20.86 8.52
N THR A 479 12.79 21.42 8.86
CA THR A 479 13.90 21.72 7.94
C THR A 479 14.37 20.47 7.19
N ILE A 480 14.19 19.29 7.80
CA ILE A 480 14.66 17.98 7.32
C ILE A 480 14.02 17.53 6.01
N PHE A 481 12.84 18.06 5.62
CA PHE A 481 12.20 17.70 4.34
C PHE A 481 11.71 18.90 3.49
N GLY A 482 12.15 20.11 3.83
CA GLY A 482 12.10 21.29 2.94
C GLY A 482 10.71 21.79 2.52
N GLY A 483 9.63 21.50 3.27
CA GLY A 483 8.28 22.00 2.95
C GLY A 483 7.74 21.58 1.56
N THR A 484 8.30 20.51 0.98
CA THR A 484 7.97 20.03 -0.38
C THR A 484 6.72 19.16 -0.44
N ALA A 485 6.15 18.98 -1.63
CA ALA A 485 5.03 18.05 -1.84
C ALA A 485 5.39 16.60 -1.44
N MET A 486 6.62 16.17 -1.74
CA MET A 486 7.13 14.86 -1.33
C MET A 486 7.21 14.72 0.19
N SER A 487 7.58 15.78 0.91
CA SER A 487 7.62 15.74 2.37
C SER A 487 6.23 15.58 2.96
N PHE A 488 5.26 16.34 2.45
CA PHE A 488 3.86 16.22 2.86
C PHE A 488 3.35 14.79 2.67
N ALA A 489 3.55 14.21 1.48
CA ALA A 489 3.10 12.86 1.16
C ALA A 489 3.74 11.80 2.08
N THR A 490 5.05 11.91 2.31
CA THR A 490 5.80 10.97 3.16
C THR A 490 5.34 11.04 4.61
N ILE A 491 5.29 12.25 5.18
CA ILE A 491 4.89 12.48 6.57
C ILE A 491 3.44 12.03 6.77
N TYR A 492 2.54 12.40 5.86
CA TYR A 492 1.14 12.02 5.91
C TYR A 492 0.96 10.50 5.93
N THR A 493 1.65 9.78 5.03
CA THR A 493 1.56 8.31 4.93
C THR A 493 2.07 7.62 6.19
N LEU A 494 3.17 8.11 6.77
CA LEU A 494 3.73 7.58 8.01
C LEU A 494 2.76 7.77 9.18
N LEU A 495 2.25 8.99 9.37
CA LEU A 495 1.40 9.32 10.50
C LEU A 495 0.01 8.69 10.40
N ILE A 496 -0.58 8.59 9.21
CA ILE A 496 -1.87 7.91 9.05
C ILE A 496 -1.75 6.40 9.28
N SER A 497 -0.61 5.79 8.92
CA SER A 497 -0.33 4.38 9.21
C SER A 497 -0.23 4.13 10.72
N ALA A 498 0.44 5.03 11.44
CA ALA A 498 0.51 4.99 12.90
C ALA A 498 -0.89 5.17 13.53
N ALA A 499 -1.70 6.11 13.02
CA ALA A 499 -3.06 6.31 13.49
C ALA A 499 -3.96 5.09 13.26
N TRP A 500 -3.83 4.44 12.10
CA TRP A 500 -4.55 3.19 11.82
C TRP A 500 -4.15 2.06 12.78
N PHE A 501 -2.85 1.91 13.05
CA PHE A 501 -2.36 0.93 14.01
C PHE A 501 -2.90 1.21 15.42
N ALA A 502 -2.78 2.45 15.89
CA ALA A 502 -3.25 2.85 17.22
C ALA A 502 -4.77 2.65 17.37
N ASN A 503 -5.56 3.03 16.36
CA ASN A 503 -7.01 2.76 16.33
C ASN A 503 -7.32 1.26 16.41
N LYS A 504 -6.56 0.43 15.69
CA LYS A 504 -6.74 -1.03 15.71
C LYS A 504 -6.45 -1.61 17.09
N GLN A 505 -5.34 -1.22 17.72
CA GLN A 505 -4.99 -1.70 19.06
C GLN A 505 -5.98 -1.22 20.12
N TRP A 506 -6.42 0.04 20.04
CA TRP A 506 -7.45 0.58 20.93
C TRP A 506 -8.76 -0.18 20.82
N TYR A 507 -9.19 -0.52 19.59
CA TYR A 507 -10.37 -1.34 19.37
C TYR A 507 -10.20 -2.76 19.93
N TYR A 508 -9.01 -3.36 19.83
CA TYR A 508 -8.74 -4.68 20.39
C TYR A 508 -8.83 -4.68 21.91
N LEU A 509 -8.25 -3.66 22.57
CA LEU A 509 -8.37 -3.49 24.02
C LEU A 509 -9.83 -3.32 24.45
N TYR A 510 -10.59 -2.49 23.72
CA TYR A 510 -12.01 -2.32 23.98
C TYR A 510 -12.78 -3.64 23.87
N ARG A 511 -12.55 -4.41 22.80
CA ARG A 511 -13.21 -5.72 22.62
C ARG A 511 -12.81 -6.72 23.70
N TYR A 512 -11.55 -6.74 24.10
CA TYR A 512 -11.08 -7.56 25.22
C TYR A 512 -11.88 -7.28 26.49
N ILE A 513 -11.98 -6.01 26.90
CA ILE A 513 -12.70 -5.62 28.11
C ILE A 513 -14.20 -5.95 27.98
N ALA A 514 -14.81 -5.65 26.84
CA ALA A 514 -16.23 -5.89 26.61
C ALA A 514 -16.59 -7.39 26.60
N ASP A 515 -15.76 -8.22 25.95
CA ASP A 515 -15.98 -9.66 25.85
C ASP A 515 -15.84 -10.35 27.21
N VAL A 516 -14.79 -10.01 27.97
CA VAL A 516 -14.56 -10.53 29.33
C VAL A 516 -15.69 -10.12 30.28
N HIS A 517 -16.09 -8.84 30.23
CA HIS A 517 -17.20 -8.36 31.05
C HIS A 517 -18.50 -9.09 30.71
N ALA A 518 -18.83 -9.21 29.42
CA ALA A 518 -20.04 -9.86 28.97
C ALA A 518 -20.08 -11.36 29.34
N ASP A 519 -18.96 -12.06 29.22
CA ASP A 519 -18.85 -13.46 29.64
C ASP A 519 -19.11 -13.61 31.15
N ASN A 520 -18.49 -12.77 31.97
CA ASN A 520 -18.62 -12.84 33.42
C ASN A 520 -20.07 -12.56 33.86
N VAL A 521 -20.70 -11.50 33.33
CA VAL A 521 -22.08 -11.15 33.69
C VAL A 521 -23.06 -12.23 33.22
N ALA A 522 -22.90 -12.74 31.99
CA ALA A 522 -23.73 -13.82 31.49
C ALA A 522 -23.56 -15.10 32.33
N ALA A 523 -22.34 -15.48 32.69
CA ALA A 523 -22.08 -16.67 33.50
C ALA A 523 -22.62 -16.55 34.93
N LEU A 524 -22.56 -15.36 35.53
CA LEU A 524 -23.11 -15.10 36.87
C LEU A 524 -24.65 -15.06 36.91
N SER A 525 -25.30 -14.99 35.74
CA SER A 525 -26.77 -14.92 35.67
C SER A 525 -27.45 -16.20 36.17
N SER A 526 -26.85 -17.38 35.94
CA SER A 526 -27.24 -18.63 36.61
C SER A 526 -26.17 -19.71 36.48
N PHE A 527 -26.25 -20.75 37.33
CA PHE A 527 -25.36 -21.93 37.22
C PHE A 527 -25.39 -22.56 35.82
N GLN A 528 -26.58 -22.63 35.19
CA GLN A 528 -26.74 -23.13 33.83
C GLN A 528 -25.97 -22.29 32.81
N HIS A 529 -25.93 -20.96 32.97
CA HIS A 529 -25.18 -20.09 32.06
C HIS A 529 -23.68 -20.30 32.21
N CYS A 530 -23.18 -20.46 33.44
CA CYS A 530 -21.77 -20.75 33.70
C CYS A 530 -21.34 -22.07 33.04
N GLU A 531 -22.08 -23.15 33.25
CA GLU A 531 -21.80 -24.45 32.61
C GLU A 531 -21.93 -24.37 31.08
N GLY A 532 -22.92 -23.63 30.58
CA GLY A 532 -23.10 -23.36 29.16
C GLY A 532 -21.91 -22.63 28.53
N GLY A 533 -21.37 -21.62 29.21
CA GLY A 533 -20.19 -20.88 28.76
C GLY A 533 -18.92 -21.73 28.73
N LYS A 534 -18.72 -22.59 29.74
CA LYS A 534 -17.62 -23.56 29.75
C LYS A 534 -17.72 -24.52 28.57
N GLU A 535 -18.90 -25.09 28.32
CA GLU A 535 -19.13 -25.98 27.18
C GLU A 535 -18.83 -25.27 25.85
N TRP A 536 -19.34 -24.05 25.67
CA TRP A 536 -19.19 -23.26 24.46
C TRP A 536 -17.70 -23.07 24.10
N TYR A 537 -16.90 -22.53 25.01
CA TYR A 537 -15.48 -22.28 24.74
C TYR A 537 -14.68 -23.58 24.61
N TRP A 538 -14.99 -24.59 25.42
CA TRP A 538 -14.34 -25.90 25.30
C TRP A 538 -14.56 -26.53 23.93
N LYS A 539 -15.81 -26.51 23.42
CA LYS A 539 -16.14 -27.06 22.09
C LYS A 539 -15.51 -26.25 20.95
N GLN A 540 -15.39 -24.93 21.07
CA GLN A 540 -14.64 -24.12 20.11
C GLN A 540 -13.15 -24.52 20.08
N LEU A 541 -12.48 -24.57 21.24
CA LEU A 541 -11.07 -24.98 21.33
C LEU A 541 -10.87 -26.40 20.80
N LYS A 542 -11.80 -27.32 21.07
CA LYS A 542 -11.78 -28.68 20.53
C LYS A 542 -11.90 -28.68 19.00
N ARG A 543 -12.87 -27.96 18.44
CA ARG A 543 -13.07 -27.84 17.00
C ARG A 543 -11.81 -27.33 16.28
N PHE A 544 -11.20 -26.29 16.81
CA PHE A 544 -10.02 -25.68 16.20
C PHE A 544 -8.77 -26.56 16.31
N ARG A 545 -8.64 -27.35 17.37
CA ARG A 545 -7.60 -28.40 17.47
C ARG A 545 -7.76 -29.44 16.38
N ILE A 546 -8.97 -29.97 16.18
CA ILE A 546 -9.25 -30.96 15.14
C ILE A 546 -8.97 -30.37 13.74
N LEU A 547 -9.44 -29.15 13.44
CA LEU A 547 -9.14 -28.50 12.16
C LEU A 547 -7.64 -28.27 11.94
N ARG A 548 -6.90 -27.93 13.00
CA ARG A 548 -5.43 -27.78 12.99
C ARG A 548 -4.69 -29.09 12.75
N GLU A 549 -5.23 -30.21 13.23
CA GLU A 549 -4.70 -31.55 12.99
C GLU A 549 -4.92 -31.99 11.55
N ILE A 550 -6.14 -31.78 11.03
CA ILE A 550 -6.53 -32.10 9.65
C ILE A 550 -5.70 -31.28 8.65
N CYS A 551 -5.52 -29.98 8.91
CA CYS A 551 -4.81 -29.08 7.99
C CYS A 551 -3.56 -28.47 8.64
N PRO A 552 -2.34 -28.96 8.30
CA PRO A 552 -1.08 -28.44 8.83
C PRO A 552 -0.88 -26.93 8.58
N ASN A 553 -1.57 -26.37 7.58
CA ASN A 553 -1.52 -24.95 7.27
C ASN A 553 -2.07 -24.05 8.37
N LEU A 554 -2.98 -24.56 9.20
CA LEU A 554 -3.57 -23.84 10.32
C LEU A 554 -2.66 -23.79 11.55
N ARG A 555 -1.59 -24.60 11.64
CA ARG A 555 -0.65 -24.60 12.78
C ARG A 555 0.03 -23.26 13.05
N THR A 556 0.12 -22.39 12.02
CA THR A 556 0.66 -21.04 12.18
C THR A 556 -0.36 -20.05 12.73
N ARG A 557 -1.66 -20.31 12.56
CA ARG A 557 -2.78 -19.43 12.95
C ARG A 557 -3.48 -19.90 14.23
N ILE A 558 -3.36 -21.17 14.58
CA ILE A 558 -4.03 -21.78 15.74
C ILE A 558 -2.96 -22.39 16.67
N SER A 559 -3.06 -22.11 17.96
CA SER A 559 -2.21 -22.67 19.00
C SER A 559 -2.44 -24.18 19.19
N PRO A 560 -1.55 -24.90 19.89
CA PRO A 560 -1.80 -26.29 20.30
C PRO A 560 -3.05 -26.48 21.15
N SER A 561 -3.41 -25.49 21.98
CA SER A 561 -4.62 -25.51 22.80
C SER A 561 -5.90 -25.26 22.00
N GLY A 562 -5.80 -24.87 20.72
CA GLY A 562 -6.94 -24.57 19.86
C GLY A 562 -7.26 -23.09 19.76
N ASP A 563 -6.52 -22.20 20.42
CA ASP A 563 -6.78 -20.76 20.38
C ASP A 563 -6.32 -20.11 19.06
N ILE A 564 -7.06 -19.12 18.57
CA ILE A 564 -6.72 -18.43 17.31
C ILE A 564 -5.77 -17.27 17.62
N LYS A 565 -4.64 -17.21 16.91
CA LYS A 565 -3.65 -16.15 17.10
C LYS A 565 -4.11 -14.83 16.48
N GLY A 566 -4.04 -13.76 17.27
CA GLY A 566 -4.29 -12.40 16.81
C GLY A 566 -5.76 -11.97 16.80
N ILE A 567 -6.65 -12.75 17.42
CA ILE A 567 -8.00 -12.30 17.78
C ILE A 567 -7.94 -11.31 18.96
N PRO A 568 -8.93 -10.41 19.12
CA PRO A 568 -8.92 -9.42 20.20
C PRO A 568 -8.89 -10.05 21.60
N THR A 569 -9.66 -11.12 21.79
CA THR A 569 -9.87 -11.78 23.09
C THR A 569 -9.61 -13.26 22.91
N SER A 570 -8.55 -13.77 23.53
CA SER A 570 -8.19 -15.20 23.47
C SER A 570 -9.32 -16.07 24.02
N ILE A 571 -9.64 -17.16 23.32
CA ILE A 571 -10.71 -18.08 23.73
C ILE A 571 -10.32 -18.81 25.01
N ILE A 572 -9.02 -19.08 25.20
CA ILE A 572 -8.54 -19.74 26.40
C ILE A 572 -8.70 -18.85 27.63
N VAL A 573 -8.42 -17.55 27.49
CA VAL A 573 -8.59 -16.57 28.58
C VAL A 573 -10.05 -16.52 29.00
N ARG A 574 -10.97 -16.44 28.03
CA ARG A 574 -12.42 -16.46 28.29
C ARG A 574 -12.86 -17.75 28.98
N PHE A 575 -12.33 -18.90 28.54
CA PHE A 575 -12.63 -20.19 29.15
C PHE A 575 -12.11 -20.31 30.59
N ASP A 576 -10.87 -19.90 30.84
CA ASP A 576 -10.24 -20.02 32.16
C ASP A 576 -10.93 -19.11 33.19
N GLN A 577 -11.29 -17.89 32.80
CA GLN A 577 -12.08 -16.99 33.66
C GLN A 577 -13.40 -17.62 34.13
N LEU A 578 -14.07 -18.40 33.26
CA LEU A 578 -15.31 -19.08 33.64
C LEU A 578 -15.11 -20.27 34.59
N LYS A 579 -13.90 -20.84 34.67
CA LYS A 579 -13.61 -21.92 35.64
C LYS A 579 -13.46 -21.37 37.04
N ASP A 580 -12.77 -20.25 37.16
CA ASP A 580 -12.37 -19.67 38.45
C ASP A 580 -13.57 -19.03 39.18
N LEU A 581 -14.59 -18.57 38.44
CA LEU A 581 -15.85 -18.04 39.00
C LEU A 581 -16.54 -18.99 40.01
N HIS A 582 -16.36 -20.31 39.86
CA HIS A 582 -16.94 -21.28 40.77
C HIS A 582 -16.18 -21.39 42.09
N ALA A 583 -14.85 -21.27 42.05
CA ALA A 583 -14.03 -21.26 43.25
C ALA A 583 -14.25 -19.97 44.05
N GLU A 584 -14.24 -18.82 43.36
CA GLU A 584 -14.48 -17.51 43.98
C GLU A 584 -15.88 -17.40 44.61
N ASN A 585 -16.93 -17.90 43.94
CA ASN A 585 -18.29 -17.91 44.52
C ASN A 585 -18.41 -18.85 45.73
N ASN A 586 -17.64 -19.94 45.78
CA ASN A 586 -17.63 -20.84 46.93
C ASN A 586 -16.86 -20.24 48.12
N GLU A 587 -15.75 -19.54 47.86
CA GLU A 587 -15.02 -18.77 48.88
C GLU A 587 -15.87 -17.62 49.43
N LEU A 588 -16.55 -16.85 48.56
CA LEU A 588 -17.46 -15.78 48.99
C LEU A 588 -18.64 -16.31 49.82
N LYS A 589 -19.19 -17.49 49.49
CA LYS A 589 -20.23 -18.13 50.31
C LYS A 589 -19.71 -18.56 51.69
N GLN A 590 -18.45 -18.96 51.80
CA GLN A 590 -17.83 -19.29 53.10
C GLN A 590 -17.57 -18.05 53.94
N VAL A 591 -17.19 -16.92 53.32
CA VAL A 591 -17.00 -15.64 54.02
C VAL A 591 -18.35 -15.06 54.48
N VAL A 592 -19.39 -15.11 53.64
CA VAL A 592 -20.73 -14.62 53.99
C VAL A 592 -21.45 -15.54 54.99
N GLY A 593 -21.15 -16.84 55.00
CA GLY A 593 -21.67 -17.79 55.99
C GLY A 593 -20.86 -17.87 57.29
N GLY A 594 -19.80 -17.05 57.42
CA GLY A 594 -18.95 -16.97 58.62
C GLY A 594 -19.24 -15.76 59.52
N ASP A 595 -20.20 -14.91 59.14
CA ASP A 595 -20.68 -13.74 59.89
C ASP A 595 -22.04 -13.98 60.60
N ASP A 596 -22.36 -15.25 60.92
CA ASP A 596 -23.46 -15.62 61.84
C ASP A 596 -22.94 -16.04 63.22
#